data_AF-A0A4V3CH12-F1
#
_entry.id   AF-A0A4V3CH12-F1
#
_cell.length_a   1.000
_cell.length_b   1.000
_cell.length_c   1.000
_cell.angle_alpha   90.00
_cell.angle_beta   90.00
_cell.angle_gamma   90.00
#
_symmetry.space_group_name_H-M   'P 1'
#
loop_
_entity.id
_entity.type
_entity.pdbx_description
1 polymer ?
#
loop_
_entity_poly.entity_id
_entity_poly.type
_entity_poly.pdbx_seq_one_letter_code
_entity_poly.pdbx_strand_id
1 'polypeptide(L)'
;MLLVTIYEDDSMYQSQIILLLESYEDITQKAKHAYMEGLIEEASSYYKEACDISTRLLSFPTISHDTLKRCVDACSNYFDFCNNPSDDDQNDYLHSVSSMLMGIVASNQESDMRMAALEAYADIARLSYLVAKCCRSEKAQSVISDFYQCWTKYSPSLVCFH
;
A
#
# COMPACT_ATOMS: atom_id res chain seq x y z
N MET A 1 -4.45 32.98 19.81
CA MET A 1 -3.10 32.40 19.66
C MET A 1 -3.24 30.89 19.41
N LEU A 2 -3.83 30.51 18.28
CA LEU A 2 -4.15 29.10 17.90
C LEU A 2 -3.86 28.81 16.42
N LEU A 3 -3.33 29.78 15.67
CA LEU A 3 -3.06 29.67 14.23
C LEU A 3 -1.61 29.28 13.91
N VAL A 4 -0.70 29.33 14.89
CA VAL A 4 0.73 29.08 14.65
C VAL A 4 1.07 27.58 14.68
N THR A 5 0.35 26.78 15.48
CA THR A 5 0.61 25.34 15.61
C THR A 5 0.17 24.51 14.40
N ILE A 6 -0.84 24.94 13.63
CA ILE A 6 -1.35 24.16 12.49
C ILE A 6 -0.38 24.26 11.29
N TYR A 7 0.27 25.41 11.09
CA TYR A 7 1.18 25.62 9.97
C TYR A 7 2.54 24.93 10.14
N GLU A 8 3.02 24.79 11.38
CA GLU A 8 4.29 24.10 11.66
C GLU A 8 4.17 22.58 11.49
N ASP A 9 3.02 22.01 11.86
CA ASP A 9 2.75 20.57 11.76
C ASP A 9 2.66 20.13 10.30
N ASP A 10 1.94 20.88 9.46
CA ASP A 10 1.75 20.56 8.04
C ASP A 10 3.07 20.64 7.25
N SER A 11 3.90 21.66 7.52
CA SER A 11 5.24 21.82 6.94
C SER A 11 6.20 20.68 7.33
N MET A 12 6.11 20.21 8.57
CA MET A 12 6.89 19.08 9.06
C MET A 12 6.47 17.77 8.38
N TYR A 13 5.17 17.51 8.25
CA TYR A 13 4.66 16.31 7.56
C TYR A 13 5.07 16.30 6.08
N GLN A 14 4.96 17.43 5.39
CA GLN A 14 5.39 17.53 3.99
C GLN A 14 6.87 17.21 3.82
N SER A 15 7.73 17.73 4.70
CA SER A 15 9.16 17.44 4.67
C SER A 15 9.45 15.95 4.90
N GLN A 16 8.73 15.31 5.83
CA GLN A 16 8.88 13.87 6.08
C GLN A 16 8.38 13.02 4.92
N ILE A 17 7.25 13.39 4.31
CA ILE A 17 6.70 12.71 3.14
C ILE A 17 7.71 12.76 1.99
N ILE A 18 8.30 13.93 1.70
CA ILE A 18 9.32 14.07 0.65
C ILE A 18 10.51 13.13 0.91
N LEU A 19 11.06 13.14 2.13
CA LEU A 19 12.19 12.27 2.48
C LEU A 19 11.85 10.77 2.37
N LEU A 20 10.63 10.39 2.75
CA LEU A 20 10.16 9.01 2.60
C LEU A 20 9.98 8.62 1.13
N LEU A 21 9.49 9.52 0.28
CA LEU A 21 9.36 9.29 -1.15
C LEU A 21 10.72 9.12 -1.83
N GLU A 22 11.70 9.96 -1.47
CA GLU A 22 13.08 9.82 -1.95
C GLU A 22 13.71 8.51 -1.48
N SER A 23 13.51 8.15 -0.21
CA SER A 23 13.99 6.88 0.35
C SER A 23 13.36 5.67 -0.34
N TYR A 24 12.06 5.75 -0.66
CA TYR A 24 11.35 4.70 -1.40
C TYR A 24 11.95 4.50 -2.81
N GLU A 25 12.26 5.58 -3.52
CA GLU A 25 12.84 5.48 -4.86
C GLU A 25 14.24 4.85 -4.80
N ASP A 26 15.10 5.32 -3.88
CA ASP A 26 16.44 4.78 -3.70
C ASP A 26 16.41 3.28 -3.33
N ILE A 27 15.54 2.88 -2.40
CA ILE A 27 15.49 1.48 -1.97
C ILE A 27 14.93 0.56 -3.05
N THR A 28 13.94 1.00 -3.82
CA THR A 28 13.39 0.20 -4.93
C THR A 28 14.39 0.07 -6.08
N GLN A 29 15.22 1.09 -6.32
CA GLN A 29 16.33 1.01 -7.28
C GLN A 29 17.39 0.00 -6.81
N LYS A 30 17.77 0.02 -5.53
CA LYS A 30 18.68 -0.97 -4.93
C LYS A 30 18.13 -2.39 -5.03
N ALA A 31 16.84 -2.58 -4.72
CA ALA A 31 16.16 -3.87 -4.84
C ALA A 31 16.25 -4.44 -6.25
N LYS A 32 15.92 -3.62 -7.26
CA LYS A 32 16.00 -4.00 -8.68
C LYS A 32 17.42 -4.36 -9.09
N HIS A 33 18.41 -3.57 -8.67
CA HIS A 33 19.82 -3.83 -8.97
C HIS A 33 20.28 -5.16 -8.35
N ALA A 34 20.01 -5.38 -7.06
CA ALA A 34 20.34 -6.63 -6.37
C ALA A 34 19.69 -7.84 -7.05
N TYR A 35 18.42 -7.72 -7.47
CA TYR A 35 17.73 -8.77 -8.21
C TYR A 35 18.41 -9.08 -9.55
N MET A 36 18.78 -8.06 -10.33
CA MET A 36 19.46 -8.22 -11.62
C MET A 36 20.83 -8.90 -11.48
N GLU A 37 21.54 -8.66 -10.38
CA GLU A 37 22.81 -9.31 -10.05
C GLU A 37 22.63 -10.72 -9.45
N GLY A 38 21.39 -11.19 -9.30
CA GLY A 38 21.07 -12.51 -8.72
C GLY A 38 21.18 -12.59 -7.19
N LEU A 39 21.30 -11.44 -6.51
CA LEU A 39 21.39 -11.33 -5.05
C LEU A 39 19.98 -11.35 -4.43
N ILE A 40 19.31 -12.51 -4.48
CA ILE A 40 17.88 -12.65 -4.16
C ILE A 40 17.54 -12.27 -2.72
N GLU A 41 18.34 -12.68 -1.73
CA GLU A 41 18.08 -12.36 -0.32
C GLU A 41 18.17 -10.85 -0.06
N GLU A 42 19.16 -10.19 -0.66
CA GLU A 42 19.36 -8.75 -0.56
C GLU A 42 18.24 -7.98 -1.24
N ALA A 43 17.85 -8.39 -2.46
CA ALA A 43 16.69 -7.85 -3.15
C ALA A 43 15.42 -7.97 -2.31
N SER A 44 15.20 -9.14 -1.68
CA SER A 44 14.06 -9.36 -0.80
C SER A 44 14.06 -8.46 0.42
N SER A 45 15.24 -8.23 1.02
CA SER A 45 15.36 -7.29 2.14
C SER A 45 14.99 -5.86 1.72
N TYR A 46 15.45 -5.42 0.55
CA TYR A 46 15.13 -4.09 0.04
C TYR A 46 13.66 -3.92 -0.36
N TYR A 47 13.02 -4.95 -0.94
CA TYR A 47 11.58 -4.90 -1.21
C TYR A 47 10.74 -4.88 0.06
N LYS A 48 11.16 -5.60 1.12
CA LYS A 48 10.52 -5.50 2.43
C LYS A 48 10.65 -4.09 3.03
N GLU A 49 11.81 -3.46 2.91
CA GLU A 49 11.99 -2.08 3.35
C GLU A 49 11.11 -1.09 2.53
N ALA A 50 10.97 -1.31 1.22
CA ALA A 50 10.04 -0.53 0.38
C ALA A 50 8.58 -0.66 0.85
N CYS A 51 8.19 -1.86 1.28
CA CYS A 51 6.88 -2.14 1.86
C CYS A 51 6.69 -1.33 3.16
N ASP A 52 7.67 -1.33 4.06
CA ASP A 52 7.61 -0.56 5.31
C ASP A 52 7.49 0.95 5.05
N ILE A 53 8.27 1.48 4.11
CA ILE A 53 8.22 2.91 3.75
C ILE A 53 6.84 3.28 3.19
N SER A 54 6.27 2.47 2.29
CA SER A 54 4.97 2.77 1.69
C SER A 54 3.80 2.66 2.69
N THR A 55 3.86 1.75 3.66
CA THR A 55 2.90 1.72 4.78
C THR A 55 3.03 2.95 5.66
N ARG A 56 4.25 3.42 5.93
CA ARG A 56 4.46 4.69 6.63
C ARG A 56 3.85 5.85 5.86
N LEU A 57 4.07 5.92 4.55
CA LEU A 57 3.45 6.96 3.71
C LEU A 57 1.92 6.95 3.78
N LEU A 58 1.28 5.77 3.82
CA LEU A 58 -0.17 5.65 3.97
C LEU A 58 -0.69 6.06 5.35
N SER A 59 0.17 6.12 6.37
CA SER A 59 -0.22 6.50 7.73
C SER A 59 -0.31 8.01 7.94
N PHE A 60 0.19 8.81 6.99
CA PHE A 60 0.10 10.27 7.08
C PHE A 60 -1.35 10.75 6.85
N PRO A 61 -1.76 11.86 7.50
CA PRO A 61 -3.11 12.42 7.33
C PRO A 61 -3.40 12.85 5.89
N THR A 62 -2.36 13.32 5.19
CA THR A 62 -2.44 13.82 3.82
C THR A 62 -1.99 12.73 2.85
N ILE A 63 -2.96 12.05 2.26
CA ILE A 63 -2.72 10.94 1.33
C ILE A 63 -2.87 11.47 -0.10
N SER A 64 -1.97 11.02 -0.98
CA SER A 64 -1.98 11.37 -2.40
C SER A 64 -2.16 10.12 -3.26
N HIS A 65 -2.56 10.30 -4.52
CA HIS A 65 -2.57 9.22 -5.52
C HIS A 65 -1.20 8.55 -5.65
N ASP A 66 -0.14 9.35 -5.53
CA ASP A 66 1.24 8.92 -5.57
C ASP A 66 1.61 7.98 -4.42
N THR A 67 1.04 8.23 -3.24
CA THR A 67 1.19 7.35 -2.07
C THR A 67 0.45 6.01 -2.28
N LEU A 68 -0.80 6.08 -2.77
CA LEU A 68 -1.61 4.90 -3.04
C LEU A 68 -0.93 3.99 -4.08
N LYS A 69 -0.45 4.59 -5.18
CA LYS A 69 0.26 3.87 -6.24
C LYS A 69 1.50 3.17 -5.71
N ARG A 70 2.34 3.86 -4.93
CA ARG A 70 3.58 3.28 -4.37
C ARG A 70 3.29 2.09 -3.46
N CYS A 71 2.19 2.10 -2.72
CA CYS A 71 1.82 0.95 -1.90
C CYS A 71 1.46 -0.29 -2.75
N VAL A 72 0.70 -0.11 -3.83
CA VAL A 72 0.39 -1.20 -4.78
C VAL A 72 1.66 -1.70 -5.46
N ASP A 73 2.54 -0.79 -5.88
CA ASP A 73 3.82 -1.12 -6.51
C ASP A 73 4.72 -1.89 -5.54
N ALA A 74 4.79 -1.49 -4.26
CA ALA A 74 5.57 -2.17 -3.23
C ALA A 74 5.09 -3.61 -3.04
N CYS A 75 3.78 -3.81 -2.88
CA CYS A 75 3.18 -5.14 -2.79
C CYS A 75 3.54 -5.97 -4.03
N SER A 76 3.27 -5.45 -5.22
CA SER A 76 3.47 -6.17 -6.49
C SER A 76 4.93 -6.58 -6.68
N ASN A 77 5.86 -5.65 -6.46
CA ASN A 77 7.29 -5.94 -6.56
C ASN A 77 7.74 -6.99 -5.54
N TYR A 78 7.24 -6.92 -4.30
CA TYR A 78 7.59 -7.91 -3.29
C TYR A 78 7.12 -9.32 -3.70
N PHE A 79 5.93 -9.44 -4.29
CA PHE A 79 5.43 -10.72 -4.82
C PHE A 79 6.18 -11.21 -6.05
N ASP A 80 6.49 -10.33 -7.00
CA ASP A 80 7.10 -10.73 -8.28
C ASP A 80 8.57 -11.14 -8.14
N PHE A 81 9.30 -10.50 -7.22
CA PHE A 81 10.76 -10.62 -7.15
C PHE A 81 11.27 -11.40 -5.93
N CYS A 82 10.41 -11.76 -4.97
CA CYS A 82 10.83 -12.48 -3.77
C CYS A 82 10.26 -13.90 -3.74
N ASN A 83 11.17 -14.86 -3.59
CA ASN A 83 10.93 -16.28 -3.90
C ASN A 83 10.16 -17.08 -2.84
N ASN A 84 9.35 -16.46 -1.97
CA ASN A 84 8.67 -17.23 -0.94
C ASN A 84 7.19 -16.85 -0.74
N PRO A 85 6.26 -17.48 -1.49
CA PRO A 85 4.84 -17.20 -1.35
C PRO A 85 4.22 -17.75 -0.05
N SER A 86 4.97 -18.52 0.75
CA SER A 86 4.58 -18.94 2.10
C SER A 86 5.04 -17.95 3.19
N ASP A 87 5.66 -16.84 2.83
CA ASP A 87 6.18 -15.89 3.82
C ASP A 87 5.00 -15.23 4.55
N ASP A 88 4.91 -15.47 5.85
CA ASP A 88 3.91 -14.82 6.72
C ASP A 88 4.01 -13.29 6.59
N ASP A 89 5.23 -12.79 6.36
CA ASP A 89 5.52 -11.37 6.21
C ASP A 89 4.81 -10.74 5.00
N GLN A 90 4.80 -11.41 3.83
CA GLN A 90 4.10 -10.91 2.64
C GLN A 90 2.58 -10.88 2.84
N ASN A 91 2.05 -11.90 3.53
CA ASN A 91 0.62 -11.99 3.86
C ASN A 91 0.22 -10.92 4.90
N ASP A 92 1.06 -10.69 5.89
CA ASP A 92 0.88 -9.64 6.89
C ASP A 92 0.91 -8.25 6.26
N TYR A 93 1.78 -8.06 5.28
CA TYR A 93 1.86 -6.81 4.55
C TYR A 93 0.58 -6.53 3.74
N LEU A 94 0.12 -7.49 2.94
CA LEU A 94 -1.15 -7.38 2.21
C LEU A 94 -2.33 -7.04 3.14
N HIS A 95 -2.40 -7.70 4.28
CA HIS A 95 -3.45 -7.50 5.27
C HIS A 95 -3.36 -6.12 5.97
N SER A 96 -2.15 -5.64 6.25
CA SER A 96 -1.93 -4.31 6.82
C SER A 96 -2.38 -3.23 5.83
N VAL A 97 -1.91 -3.33 4.59
CA VAL A 97 -2.25 -2.39 3.52
C VAL A 97 -3.76 -2.39 3.24
N SER A 98 -4.39 -3.56 3.15
CA SER A 98 -5.84 -3.65 2.94
C SER A 98 -6.64 -2.96 4.03
N SER A 99 -6.21 -3.10 5.29
CA SER A 99 -6.83 -2.46 6.44
C SER A 99 -6.73 -0.94 6.37
N MET A 100 -5.57 -0.42 5.96
CA MET A 100 -5.36 1.02 5.78
C MET A 100 -6.20 1.58 4.63
N LEU A 101 -6.20 0.90 3.46
CA LEU A 101 -7.00 1.30 2.31
C LEU A 101 -8.50 1.30 2.63
N MET A 102 -9.00 0.29 3.34
CA MET A 102 -10.38 0.27 3.83
C MET A 102 -10.67 1.49 4.72
N GLY A 103 -9.75 1.84 5.62
CA GLY A 103 -9.86 3.04 6.46
C GLY A 103 -10.02 4.31 5.62
N ILE A 104 -9.25 4.45 4.54
CA ILE A 104 -9.33 5.59 3.61
C ILE A 104 -10.67 5.61 2.88
N VAL A 105 -11.11 4.48 2.32
CA VAL A 105 -12.40 4.36 1.61
C VAL A 105 -13.58 4.71 2.51
N ALA A 106 -13.51 4.33 3.79
CA ALA A 106 -14.55 4.57 4.78
C ALA A 106 -14.50 5.98 5.42
N SER A 107 -13.44 6.75 5.16
CA SER A 107 -13.21 8.06 5.78
C SER A 107 -14.04 9.18 5.13
N ASN A 108 -13.86 10.40 5.66
CA ASN A 108 -14.44 11.64 5.13
C ASN A 108 -13.53 12.34 4.10
N GLN A 109 -12.57 11.62 3.50
CA GLN A 109 -11.75 12.14 2.41
C GLN A 109 -12.61 12.48 1.18
N GLU A 110 -12.04 13.26 0.25
CA GLU A 110 -12.71 13.59 -1.01
C GLU A 110 -13.08 12.32 -1.81
N SER A 111 -14.17 12.40 -2.57
CA SER A 111 -14.71 11.25 -3.32
C SER A 111 -13.66 10.64 -4.25
N ASP A 112 -12.88 11.48 -4.93
CA ASP A 112 -11.82 11.06 -5.85
C ASP A 112 -10.72 10.27 -5.14
N MET A 113 -10.31 10.71 -3.94
CA MET A 113 -9.30 10.00 -3.14
C MET A 113 -9.86 8.68 -2.59
N ARG A 114 -11.12 8.66 -2.16
CA ARG A 114 -11.80 7.43 -1.72
C ARG A 114 -11.96 6.43 -2.86
N MET A 115 -12.22 6.90 -4.08
CA MET A 115 -12.27 6.07 -5.28
C MET A 115 -10.90 5.51 -5.62
N ALA A 116 -9.86 6.34 -5.64
CA ALA A 116 -8.49 5.88 -5.88
C ALA A 116 -8.02 4.86 -4.85
N ALA A 117 -8.39 5.03 -3.58
CA ALA A 117 -8.11 4.05 -2.53
C ALA A 117 -8.88 2.73 -2.75
N LEU A 118 -10.11 2.79 -3.26
CA LEU A 118 -10.90 1.60 -3.60
C LEU A 118 -10.30 0.85 -4.80
N GLU A 119 -9.80 1.57 -5.80
CA GLU A 119 -9.07 0.98 -6.93
C GLU A 119 -7.77 0.32 -6.49
N ALA A 120 -6.97 1.01 -5.67
CA ALA A 120 -5.77 0.43 -5.08
C ALA A 120 -6.10 -0.82 -4.25
N TYR A 121 -7.21 -0.82 -3.50
CA TYR A 121 -7.63 -1.99 -2.74
C TYR A 121 -8.04 -3.15 -3.66
N ALA A 122 -8.63 -2.87 -4.82
CA ALA A 122 -8.92 -3.91 -5.81
C ALA A 122 -7.64 -4.60 -6.31
N ASP A 123 -6.55 -3.85 -6.51
CA ASP A 123 -5.25 -4.41 -6.88
C ASP A 123 -4.65 -5.27 -5.76
N ILE A 124 -4.72 -4.83 -4.51
CA ILE A 124 -4.28 -5.62 -3.34
C ILE A 124 -5.10 -6.90 -3.19
N ALA A 125 -6.42 -6.84 -3.40
CA ALA A 125 -7.29 -8.01 -3.38
C ALA A 125 -6.94 -8.99 -4.52
N ARG A 126 -6.58 -8.48 -5.70
CA ARG A 126 -6.10 -9.30 -6.82
C ARG A 126 -4.78 -10.01 -6.48
N LEU A 127 -3.81 -9.32 -5.87
CA LEU A 127 -2.57 -9.94 -5.39
C LEU A 127 -2.86 -11.00 -4.34
N SER A 128 -3.72 -10.70 -3.36
CA SER A 128 -4.15 -11.64 -2.32
C SER A 128 -4.80 -12.89 -2.90
N TYR A 129 -5.59 -12.77 -3.97
CA TYR A 129 -6.16 -13.92 -4.67
C TYR A 129 -5.09 -14.85 -5.25
N LEU A 130 -4.01 -14.30 -5.82
CA LEU A 130 -2.90 -15.11 -6.33
C LEU A 130 -2.22 -15.89 -5.20
N VAL A 131 -1.96 -15.23 -4.07
CA VAL A 131 -1.36 -15.86 -2.88
C VAL A 131 -2.27 -16.94 -2.31
N ALA A 132 -3.57 -16.66 -2.17
CA ALA A 132 -4.53 -17.61 -1.65
C ALA A 132 -4.66 -18.86 -2.54
N LYS A 133 -4.53 -18.70 -3.86
CA LYS A 133 -4.51 -19.81 -4.82
C LYS A 133 -3.22 -20.64 -4.71
N CYS A 134 -2.07 -20.01 -4.54
CA CYS A 134 -0.77 -20.70 -4.47
C CYS A 134 -0.53 -21.39 -3.12
N CYS A 135 -0.90 -20.74 -2.01
CA CYS A 135 -0.46 -21.12 -0.66
C CYS A 135 -1.59 -21.38 0.33
N ARG A 136 -2.87 -21.25 -0.08
CA ARG A 136 -4.05 -21.43 0.79
C ARG A 136 -4.03 -20.55 2.05
N SER A 137 -3.42 -19.37 1.97
CA SER A 137 -3.35 -18.40 3.06
C SER A 137 -4.75 -17.93 3.48
N GLU A 138 -5.10 -18.14 4.76
CA GLU A 138 -6.36 -17.67 5.34
C GLU A 138 -6.41 -16.14 5.42
N LYS A 139 -5.28 -15.49 5.71
CA LYS A 139 -5.16 -14.02 5.72
C LYS A 139 -5.48 -13.44 4.35
N ALA A 140 -4.92 -14.02 3.29
CA ALA A 140 -5.20 -13.59 1.92
C ALA A 140 -6.67 -13.79 1.53
N GLN A 141 -7.31 -14.87 2.00
CA GLN A 141 -8.76 -15.07 1.82
C GLN A 141 -9.59 -14.02 2.56
N SER A 142 -9.18 -13.63 3.78
CA SER A 142 -9.82 -12.54 4.52
C SER A 142 -9.77 -11.24 3.74
N VAL A 143 -8.60 -10.85 3.24
CA VAL A 143 -8.43 -9.62 2.44
C VAL A 143 -9.37 -9.58 1.24
N ILE A 144 -9.53 -10.70 0.54
CA ILE A 144 -10.45 -10.80 -0.60
C ILE A 144 -11.91 -10.62 -0.15
N SER A 145 -12.31 -11.30 0.92
CA SER A 145 -13.66 -11.20 1.48
C SER A 145 -13.98 -9.77 1.94
N ASP A 146 -13.05 -9.14 2.65
CA ASP A 146 -13.20 -7.79 3.18
C ASP A 146 -13.27 -6.76 2.05
N PHE A 147 -12.49 -6.94 0.98
CA PHE A 147 -12.60 -6.14 -0.23
C PHE A 147 -14.00 -6.24 -0.85
N TYR A 148 -14.57 -7.45 -1.01
CA TYR A 148 -15.92 -7.59 -1.58
C TYR A 148 -17.00 -6.87 -0.76
N GLN A 149 -16.90 -6.93 0.57
CA GLN A 149 -17.81 -6.21 1.46
C GLN A 149 -17.63 -4.69 1.32
N CYS A 150 -16.38 -4.22 1.28
CA CYS A 150 -16.03 -2.83 1.06
C CYS A 150 -16.57 -2.32 -0.28
N TRP A 151 -16.30 -3.04 -1.36
CA TRP A 151 -16.76 -2.73 -2.71
C TRP A 151 -18.29 -2.62 -2.75
N THR A 152 -19.00 -3.63 -2.27
CA THR A 152 -20.47 -3.66 -2.28
C THR A 152 -21.08 -2.47 -1.53
N LYS A 153 -20.44 -2.05 -0.44
CA LYS A 153 -20.90 -0.95 0.40
C LYS A 153 -20.63 0.42 -0.22
N TYR A 154 -19.43 0.65 -0.76
CA TYR A 154 -18.97 1.98 -1.15
C TYR A 154 -19.02 2.25 -2.65
N SER A 155 -18.88 1.23 -3.50
CA SER A 155 -18.85 1.41 -4.96
C SER A 155 -20.12 2.07 -5.51
N PRO A 156 -21.35 1.82 -5.03
CA PRO A 156 -22.53 2.51 -5.56
C PRO A 156 -22.49 4.03 -5.30
N SER A 157 -21.90 4.47 -4.18
CA SER A 157 -21.80 5.90 -3.86
C SER A 157 -20.60 6.59 -4.49
N LEU A 158 -19.55 5.84 -4.85
CA LEU A 158 -18.31 6.38 -5.38
C LEU A 158 -18.26 6.27 -6.91
N VAL A 159 -18.68 5.13 -7.47
CA VAL A 159 -18.61 4.81 -8.91
C VAL A 159 -19.84 5.32 -9.68
N CYS A 160 -20.86 5.87 -9.01
CA CYS A 160 -21.96 6.52 -9.73
C CYS A 160 -21.48 7.80 -10.43
N PHE A 161 -21.34 7.66 -11.74
CA PHE A 161 -20.93 8.65 -12.73
C PHE A 161 -21.76 9.95 -12.71
N HIS A 162 -21.04 11.07 -12.92
CA HIS A 162 -21.55 12.25 -13.64
C HIS A 162 -21.82 11.91 -15.11
#